data_AF-A0A9J7DGX5-F1
#
_entry.id   AF-A0A9J7DGX5-F1
#
_cell.length_a   1.000
_cell.length_b   1.000
_cell.length_c   1.000
_cell.angle_alpha   90.00
_cell.angle_beta   90.00
_cell.angle_gamma   90.00
#
_symmetry.space_group_name_H-M   'P 1'
#
loop_
_entity.id
_entity.type
_entity.pdbx_description
1 polymer ?
#
loop_
_entity_poly.entity_id
_entity_poly.type
_entity_poly.pdbx_seq_one_letter_code
_entity_poly.pdbx_strand_id
1 'polypeptide(L)'
;MKRRGQKGVMFASTKFYTVSQLNVNPIRGEIKRYYGAGHVKNLSYERMINEEILETLKSSKWIDRGTRIVVVEFVLFNYNSLMFDNVKILAELPPVGGIVTSHQFQAVKLHSIWSDADYSVFIAAIIFYLMTTFYTFEEIGELITIGSVKYLKSVWNLLDISVLLMSYLSLIYNMFHHKYLNGILEKSKENPNHFWSIDKICFWNLLYIDMMGICVFLVWIKIFKYISINKTMLQFSTTLKRCAKDLCGFAVMFFIVFLAYAQLGLLIFGTSHPDFREFGISIITLMRMFLGDFEYELIEEANHILGPIYFLSYVLFVFFILLNMFLAIINDTYGTVKDEVNQGYSKFGPYLAKILQKCFWWRKKDPEHNILKHTNDSKGQLPLKDSNGHSSDTFYPMTNEGSLPEDDTLRLRISELIREYFEDLPFDGNRLQRVHLNAKENDDIRRLTNRITLLEDVLEQLIADMDLILRNIEGKQKRTSKKE
;
A
#
# COMPACT_ATOMS: atom_id res chain seq x y z
N MET A 1 46.44 -16.19 14.34
CA MET A 1 47.55 -15.31 13.93
C MET A 1 47.40 -13.98 14.67
N LYS A 2 48.45 -13.58 15.40
CA LYS A 2 48.47 -12.49 16.40
C LYS A 2 47.90 -11.15 15.88
N ARG A 3 47.09 -10.51 16.72
CA ARG A 3 46.72 -9.07 16.66
C ARG A 3 47.97 -8.22 16.47
N ARG A 4 48.26 -7.76 15.25
CA ARG A 4 49.16 -6.63 15.01
C ARG A 4 48.37 -5.37 15.37
N GLY A 5 48.87 -4.61 16.34
CA GLY A 5 48.27 -3.37 16.79
C GLY A 5 48.05 -2.41 15.62
N GLN A 6 46.80 -1.96 15.46
CA GLN A 6 46.49 -0.78 14.67
C GLN A 6 47.18 0.42 15.33
N LYS A 7 48.42 0.71 14.93
CA LYS A 7 48.92 2.08 15.02
C LYS A 7 47.96 2.90 14.17
N GLY A 8 47.08 3.67 14.83
CA GLY A 8 46.09 4.48 14.14
C GLY A 8 46.80 5.35 13.10
N VAL A 9 46.39 5.24 11.85
CA VAL A 9 46.93 6.09 10.79
C VAL A 9 46.56 7.52 11.16
N MET A 10 47.57 8.32 11.49
CA MET A 10 47.42 9.73 11.83
C MET A 10 47.53 10.54 10.54
N PHE A 11 46.59 11.45 10.31
CA PHE A 11 46.64 12.41 9.21
C PHE A 11 46.46 13.81 9.77
N ALA A 12 47.41 14.71 9.49
CA ALA A 12 47.41 16.08 9.98
C ALA A 12 46.98 16.22 11.46
N SER A 13 47.61 15.44 12.34
CA SER A 13 47.35 15.39 13.79
C SER A 13 45.97 14.87 14.22
N THR A 14 45.22 14.22 13.33
CA THR A 14 43.93 13.59 13.63
C THR A 14 43.96 12.08 13.43
N LYS A 15 43.26 11.37 14.31
CA LYS A 15 43.17 9.91 14.29
C LYS A 15 42.08 9.45 13.32
N PHE A 16 42.34 8.39 12.57
CA PHE A 16 41.31 7.71 11.79
C PHE A 16 40.39 6.88 12.68
N TYR A 17 39.08 7.01 12.46
CA TYR A 17 38.05 6.22 13.14
C TYR A 17 37.22 5.42 12.14
N THR A 18 36.88 4.20 12.53
CA THR A 18 35.97 3.34 11.75
C THR A 18 34.51 3.66 12.07
N VAL A 19 33.60 3.28 11.16
CA VAL A 19 32.14 3.45 11.33
C VAL A 19 31.65 2.89 12.67
N SER A 20 32.14 1.70 13.06
CA SER A 20 31.75 1.06 14.32
C SER A 20 32.24 1.83 15.55
N GLN A 21 33.37 2.53 15.45
CA GLN A 21 33.92 3.33 16.56
C GLN A 21 33.17 4.66 16.70
N LEU A 22 32.78 5.28 15.59
CA LEU A 22 32.01 6.53 15.58
C LEU A 22 30.52 6.33 15.84
N ASN A 23 30.02 5.10 15.71
CA ASN A 23 28.60 4.76 15.89
C ASN A 23 27.66 5.53 14.93
N VAL A 24 28.18 5.94 13.77
CA VAL A 24 27.47 6.73 12.74
C VAL A 24 26.85 5.86 11.65
N ASN A 25 25.88 6.42 10.92
CA ASN A 25 25.30 5.79 9.75
C ASN A 25 25.94 6.31 8.46
N PRO A 26 25.86 5.54 7.34
CA PRO A 26 26.27 6.03 6.04
C PRO A 26 25.49 7.29 5.65
N ILE A 27 26.20 8.31 5.20
CA ILE A 27 25.63 9.59 4.78
C ILE A 27 25.39 9.56 3.27
N ARG A 28 24.21 9.98 2.83
CA ARG A 28 23.91 10.18 1.41
C ARG A 28 24.13 11.65 1.08
N GLY A 29 25.19 11.97 0.33
CA GLY A 29 25.40 13.29 -0.26
C GLY A 29 24.63 13.47 -1.57
N GLU A 30 24.80 14.63 -2.20
CA GLU A 30 24.23 14.97 -3.51
C GLU A 30 24.94 14.20 -4.63
N ILE A 31 26.24 13.96 -4.49
CA ILE A 31 27.05 13.29 -5.52
C ILE A 31 27.16 11.80 -5.22
N LYS A 32 27.51 11.43 -3.99
CA LYS A 32 27.80 10.04 -3.61
C LYS A 32 27.31 9.70 -2.21
N ARG A 33 27.24 8.39 -1.96
CA ARG A 33 27.04 7.82 -0.62
C ARG A 33 28.39 7.59 0.06
N TYR A 34 28.53 8.07 1.28
CA TYR A 34 29.73 7.93 2.12
C TYR A 34 29.45 7.00 3.29
N TYR A 35 30.37 6.07 3.57
CA TYR A 35 30.16 5.02 4.56
C TYR A 35 30.42 5.44 6.01
N GLY A 36 30.91 6.67 6.26
CA GLY A 36 31.00 7.25 7.61
C GLY A 36 32.31 6.95 8.38
N ALA A 37 33.33 6.38 7.75
CA ALA A 37 34.67 6.27 8.35
C ALA A 37 35.55 7.43 7.90
N GLY A 38 36.41 7.94 8.78
CA GLY A 38 37.24 9.09 8.45
C GLY A 38 38.10 9.61 9.60
N HIS A 39 38.77 10.71 9.33
CA HIS A 39 39.51 11.47 10.33
C HIS A 39 38.57 12.41 11.06
N VAL A 40 38.61 12.42 12.39
CA VAL A 40 37.69 13.21 13.22
C VAL A 40 38.48 14.04 14.23
N LYS A 41 38.06 15.30 14.39
CA LYS A 41 38.51 16.20 15.44
C LYS A 41 37.28 16.73 16.19
N ASN A 42 37.22 16.43 17.48
CA ASN A 42 36.14 16.94 18.33
C ASN A 42 36.40 18.42 18.66
N LEU A 43 35.35 19.23 18.55
CA LEU A 43 35.32 20.60 19.03
C LEU A 43 34.91 20.64 20.51
N SER A 44 35.31 21.71 21.19
CA SER A 44 34.91 22.04 22.55
C SER A 44 33.66 22.94 22.56
N TYR A 45 33.09 23.20 23.73
CA TYR A 45 32.05 24.22 23.91
C TYR A 45 32.62 25.64 23.93
N GLU A 46 33.92 25.79 24.22
CA GLU A 46 34.58 27.08 24.31
C GLU A 46 35.08 27.57 22.94
N ARG A 47 34.71 28.82 22.61
CA ARG A 47 35.06 29.45 21.34
C ARG A 47 36.57 29.59 21.13
N MET A 48 37.32 30.06 22.13
CA MET A 48 38.77 30.31 21.99
C MET A 48 39.54 29.03 21.65
N ILE A 49 39.20 27.91 22.31
CA ILE A 49 39.81 26.60 22.05
C ILE A 49 39.48 26.13 20.62
N ASN A 50 38.24 26.34 20.19
CA ASN A 50 37.83 25.95 18.84
C ASN A 50 38.54 26.76 17.76
N GLU A 51 38.75 28.06 17.95
CA GLU A 51 39.52 28.90 17.03
C GLU A 51 40.96 28.39 16.89
N GLU A 52 41.63 28.06 18.00
CA GLU A 52 42.98 27.47 17.98
C GLU A 52 43.02 26.10 17.28
N ILE A 53 42.02 25.25 17.52
CA ILE A 53 41.89 23.96 16.83
C ILE A 53 41.75 24.17 15.32
N LEU A 54 40.90 25.10 14.89
CA LEU A 54 40.65 25.38 13.47
C LEU A 54 41.88 25.97 12.79
N GLU A 55 42.62 26.87 13.45
CA GLU A 55 43.89 27.40 12.94
C GLU A 55 44.95 26.29 12.80
N THR A 56 44.99 25.35 13.75
CA THR A 56 45.86 24.17 13.67
C THR A 56 45.48 23.25 12.51
N LEU A 57 44.20 23.01 12.28
CA LEU A 57 43.72 22.21 11.14
C LEU A 57 44.02 22.91 9.80
N LYS A 58 43.92 24.24 9.76
CA LYS A 58 44.23 25.05 8.58
C LYS A 58 45.73 25.04 8.27
N SER A 59 46.57 25.27 9.27
CA SER A 59 48.03 25.27 9.10
C SER A 59 48.58 23.90 8.71
N SER A 60 47.98 22.83 9.22
CA SER A 60 48.34 21.45 8.87
C SER A 60 47.76 20.95 7.54
N LYS A 61 46.99 21.79 6.82
CA LYS A 61 46.31 21.43 5.56
C LYS A 61 45.46 20.16 5.69
N TRP A 62 44.66 20.09 6.77
CA TRP A 62 43.78 18.95 7.04
C TRP A 62 42.74 18.69 5.94
N ILE A 63 42.40 19.71 5.14
CA ILE A 63 41.64 19.55 3.89
C ILE A 63 42.64 19.60 2.74
N ASP A 64 42.69 18.54 1.95
CA ASP A 64 43.61 18.36 0.84
C ASP A 64 42.87 17.96 -0.46
N ARG A 65 43.62 17.73 -1.54
CA ARG A 65 43.06 17.27 -2.84
C ARG A 65 42.41 15.87 -2.76
N GLY A 66 42.83 15.06 -1.79
CA GLY A 66 42.28 13.72 -1.53
C GLY A 66 40.95 13.74 -0.79
N THR A 67 40.63 14.84 -0.13
CA THR A 67 39.39 15.03 0.63
C THR A 67 38.19 14.97 -0.31
N ARG A 68 37.15 14.22 0.08
CA ARG A 68 35.92 14.03 -0.71
C ARG A 68 34.69 14.58 -0.04
N ILE A 69 34.66 14.57 1.28
CA ILE A 69 33.57 15.13 2.07
C ILE A 69 34.12 15.65 3.39
N VAL A 70 33.64 16.82 3.79
CA VAL A 70 33.83 17.38 5.12
C VAL A 70 32.45 17.51 5.75
N VAL A 71 32.31 17.03 6.99
CA VAL A 71 31.04 17.04 7.72
C VAL A 71 31.25 17.76 9.04
N VAL A 72 30.42 18.77 9.30
CA VAL A 72 30.28 19.39 10.61
C VAL A 72 29.00 18.86 11.22
N GLU A 73 29.12 18.15 12.34
CA GLU A 73 28.00 17.51 13.03
C GLU A 73 27.91 18.01 14.48
N PHE A 74 26.71 18.37 14.91
CA PHE A 74 26.40 18.70 16.29
C PHE A 74 24.93 18.42 16.59
N VAL A 75 24.62 18.24 17.88
CA VAL A 75 23.26 17.96 18.34
C VAL A 75 22.77 19.14 19.15
N LEU A 76 21.58 19.64 18.82
CA LEU A 76 20.87 20.66 19.58
C LEU A 76 19.75 20.01 20.39
N PHE A 77 19.46 20.56 21.57
CA PHE A 77 18.32 20.14 22.38
C PHE A 77 17.41 21.34 22.65
N ASN A 78 16.15 21.24 22.24
CA ASN A 78 15.13 22.22 22.55
C ASN A 78 14.34 21.77 23.78
N TYR A 79 14.49 22.51 24.88
CA TYR A 79 13.81 22.21 26.15
C TYR A 79 12.28 22.38 26.06
N ASN A 80 11.79 23.35 25.29
CA ASN A 80 10.36 23.66 25.23
C ASN A 80 9.56 22.58 24.49
N SER A 81 10.14 22.01 23.42
CA SER A 81 9.51 20.94 22.64
C SER A 81 10.00 19.54 23.03
N LEU A 82 10.98 19.45 23.94
CA LEU A 82 11.65 18.21 24.35
C LEU A 82 12.12 17.38 23.14
N MET A 83 12.76 18.04 22.17
CA MET A 83 13.29 17.41 20.96
C MET A 83 14.79 17.63 20.83
N PHE A 84 15.48 16.57 20.41
CA PHE A 84 16.83 16.66 19.88
C PHE A 84 16.78 16.95 18.39
N ASP A 85 17.70 17.76 17.90
CA ASP A 85 17.92 17.97 16.48
C ASP A 85 19.37 17.63 16.13
N ASN A 86 19.53 16.65 15.25
CA ASN A 86 20.83 16.26 14.73
C ASN A 86 21.12 17.08 13.47
N VAL A 87 22.12 17.96 13.57
CA VAL A 87 22.49 18.88 12.51
C VAL A 87 23.77 18.40 11.84
N LYS A 88 23.70 18.15 10.54
CA LYS A 88 24.87 17.86 9.69
C LYS A 88 24.96 18.86 8.55
N ILE A 89 26.09 19.55 8.48
CA ILE A 89 26.44 20.42 7.36
C ILE A 89 27.52 19.71 6.56
N LEU A 90 27.27 19.52 5.27
CA LEU A 90 28.05 18.67 4.39
C LEU A 90 28.70 19.54 3.32
N ALA A 91 29.99 19.31 3.06
CA ALA A 91 30.71 19.90 1.95
C ALA A 91 31.39 18.77 1.17
N GLU A 92 30.83 18.42 0.01
CA GLU A 92 31.41 17.44 -0.91
C GLU A 92 32.40 18.13 -1.85
N LEU A 93 33.57 17.51 -2.02
CA LEU A 93 34.63 17.97 -2.90
C LEU A 93 34.80 16.96 -4.05
N PRO A 94 34.17 17.19 -5.21
CA PRO A 94 34.34 16.33 -6.37
C PRO A 94 35.82 16.27 -6.80
N PRO A 95 36.26 15.16 -7.43
CA PRO A 95 37.63 15.04 -7.93
C PRO A 95 37.98 16.06 -9.02
N VAL A 96 36.96 16.65 -9.67
CA VAL A 96 37.07 17.69 -10.70
C VAL A 96 37.33 19.08 -10.09
N GLY A 97 37.22 19.22 -8.77
CA GLY A 97 37.25 20.50 -8.07
C GLY A 97 35.85 21.00 -7.70
N GLY A 98 35.78 22.22 -7.16
CA GLY A 98 34.55 22.80 -6.63
C GLY A 98 34.17 22.25 -5.26
N ILE A 99 33.10 22.82 -4.68
CA ILE A 99 32.52 22.39 -3.40
C ILE A 99 31.00 22.37 -3.59
N VAL A 100 30.39 21.22 -3.32
CA VAL A 100 28.93 21.06 -3.31
C VAL A 100 28.50 20.98 -1.86
N THR A 101 27.75 21.98 -1.40
CA THR A 101 27.28 22.05 -0.01
C THR A 101 25.87 21.51 0.10
N SER A 102 25.63 20.68 1.11
CA SER A 102 24.30 20.19 1.47
C SER A 102 24.12 20.17 2.98
N HIS A 103 22.89 19.94 3.44
CA HIS A 103 22.57 19.94 4.86
C HIS A 103 21.56 18.84 5.17
N GLN A 104 21.60 18.33 6.40
CA GLN A 104 20.67 17.33 6.89
C GLN A 104 20.30 17.69 8.33
N PHE A 105 19.01 17.91 8.57
CA PHE A 105 18.43 18.19 9.87
C PHE A 105 17.50 17.04 10.25
N GLN A 106 17.67 16.46 11.43
CA GLN A 106 16.88 15.32 11.88
C GLN A 106 16.43 15.50 13.33
N ALA A 107 15.16 15.85 13.47
CA ALA A 107 14.51 15.97 14.77
C ALA A 107 14.06 14.62 15.33
N VAL A 108 14.29 14.40 16.63
CA VAL A 108 13.89 13.21 17.38
C VAL A 108 13.33 13.65 18.74
N LYS A 109 12.14 13.18 19.10
CA LYS A 109 11.54 13.44 20.41
C LYS A 109 12.32 12.73 21.53
N LEU A 110 12.48 13.41 22.67
CA LEU A 110 13.10 12.85 23.87
C LEU A 110 12.29 11.67 24.40
N HIS A 111 10.99 11.84 24.56
CA HIS A 111 10.15 10.78 25.08
C HIS A 111 9.55 9.95 23.95
N SER A 112 9.48 8.64 24.19
CA SER A 112 8.66 7.73 23.39
C SER A 112 7.18 7.91 23.78
N ILE A 113 6.28 7.38 22.97
CA ILE A 113 4.83 7.33 23.23
C ILE A 113 4.50 6.81 24.65
N TRP A 114 5.35 5.92 25.20
CA TRP A 114 5.18 5.32 26.53
C TRP A 114 5.64 6.19 27.69
N SER A 115 6.43 7.24 27.44
CA SER A 115 7.09 8.05 28.46
C SER A 115 6.74 9.54 28.33
N ASP A 116 5.94 9.91 27.33
CA ASP A 116 5.48 11.29 27.14
C ASP A 116 4.58 11.72 28.32
N ALA A 117 4.65 13.00 28.67
CA ALA A 117 3.80 13.57 29.74
C ALA A 117 2.32 13.68 29.33
N ASP A 118 2.04 13.65 28.03
CA ASP A 118 0.70 13.77 27.46
C ASP A 118 -0.07 12.45 27.61
N TYR A 119 -0.89 12.36 28.66
CA TYR A 119 -1.74 11.19 28.93
C TYR A 119 -2.69 10.83 27.77
N SER A 120 -3.09 11.80 26.94
CA SER A 120 -3.98 11.57 25.80
C SER A 120 -3.35 10.66 24.73
N VAL A 121 -2.10 10.92 24.37
CA VAL A 121 -1.35 10.12 23.38
C VAL A 121 -1.09 8.72 23.93
N PHE A 122 -0.76 8.62 25.22
CA PHE A 122 -0.56 7.33 25.89
C PHE A 122 -1.83 6.47 25.88
N ILE A 123 -2.98 7.03 26.24
CA ILE A 123 -4.27 6.31 26.20
C ILE A 123 -4.62 5.87 24.77
N ALA A 124 -4.43 6.75 23.78
CA ALA A 124 -4.67 6.43 22.38
C ALA A 124 -3.77 5.27 21.89
N ALA A 125 -2.50 5.24 22.32
CA ALA A 125 -1.58 4.16 21.98
C ALA A 125 -2.02 2.81 22.58
N ILE A 126 -2.48 2.79 23.84
CA ILE A 126 -3.02 1.58 24.47
C ILE A 126 -4.22 1.04 23.67
N ILE A 127 -5.15 1.92 23.29
CA ILE A 127 -6.31 1.54 22.48
C ILE A 127 -5.87 1.00 21.12
N PHE A 128 -4.91 1.66 20.45
CA PHE A 128 -4.38 1.23 19.16
C PHE A 128 -3.76 -0.17 19.21
N TYR A 129 -2.93 -0.47 20.21
CA TYR A 129 -2.31 -1.79 20.35
C TYR A 129 -3.32 -2.87 20.80
N LEU A 130 -4.33 -2.52 21.60
CA LEU A 130 -5.42 -3.44 21.93
C LEU A 130 -6.24 -3.79 20.69
N MET A 131 -6.54 -2.80 19.83
CA MET A 131 -7.19 -3.06 18.54
C MET A 131 -6.31 -3.93 17.64
N THR A 132 -5.01 -3.67 17.60
CA THR A 132 -4.05 -4.47 16.83
C THR A 132 -4.05 -5.94 17.26
N THR A 133 -4.04 -6.22 18.56
CA THR A 133 -4.09 -7.61 19.06
C THR A 133 -5.44 -8.26 18.77
N PHE A 134 -6.55 -7.53 18.91
CA PHE A 134 -7.88 -8.02 18.53
C PHE A 134 -7.94 -8.44 17.05
N TYR A 135 -7.54 -7.55 16.13
CA TYR A 135 -7.52 -7.85 14.70
C TYR A 135 -6.56 -8.99 14.35
N THR A 136 -5.46 -9.14 15.09
CA THR A 136 -4.55 -10.28 14.89
C THR A 136 -5.22 -11.61 15.19
N PHE A 137 -6.04 -11.71 16.24
CA PHE A 137 -6.81 -12.93 16.50
C PHE A 137 -7.86 -13.20 15.41
N GLU A 138 -8.51 -12.16 14.90
CA GLU A 138 -9.46 -12.27 13.78
C GLU A 138 -8.76 -12.79 12.52
N GLU A 139 -7.63 -12.20 12.13
CA GLU A 139 -6.87 -12.59 10.95
C GLU A 139 -6.28 -14.00 11.06
N ILE A 140 -5.83 -14.41 12.25
CA ILE A 140 -5.39 -15.79 12.48
C ILE A 140 -6.55 -16.77 12.31
N GLY A 141 -7.75 -16.43 12.82
CA GLY A 141 -8.95 -17.24 12.62
C GLY A 141 -9.34 -17.36 11.15
N GLU A 142 -9.27 -16.28 10.39
CA GLU A 142 -9.52 -16.27 8.94
C GLU A 142 -8.47 -17.11 8.18
N LEU A 143 -7.19 -16.98 8.55
CA LEU A 143 -6.10 -17.76 7.95
C LEU A 143 -6.27 -19.27 8.15
N ILE A 144 -6.69 -19.70 9.35
CA ILE A 144 -6.91 -21.12 9.67
C ILE A 144 -8.11 -21.69 8.93
N THR A 145 -9.19 -20.90 8.76
CA THR A 145 -10.43 -21.37 8.13
C THR A 145 -10.36 -21.44 6.60
N ILE A 146 -9.69 -20.47 5.97
CA ILE A 146 -9.59 -20.35 4.50
C ILE A 146 -8.37 -21.13 3.95
N GLY A 147 -7.32 -21.27 4.75
CA GLY A 147 -6.02 -21.83 4.36
C GLY A 147 -5.08 -20.79 3.74
N SER A 148 -3.77 -20.93 3.98
CA SER A 148 -2.77 -19.88 3.73
C SER A 148 -2.61 -19.47 2.26
N VAL A 149 -2.69 -20.42 1.32
CA VAL A 149 -2.45 -20.15 -0.11
C VAL A 149 -3.51 -19.23 -0.70
N LYS A 150 -4.75 -19.44 -0.30
CA LYS A 150 -5.91 -18.74 -0.82
C LYS A 150 -6.11 -17.39 -0.14
N TYR A 151 -5.83 -17.35 1.16
CA TYR A 151 -5.76 -16.10 1.90
C TYR A 151 -4.78 -15.11 1.23
N LEU A 152 -3.58 -15.56 0.85
CA LEU A 152 -2.57 -14.70 0.21
C LEU A 152 -2.90 -14.25 -1.21
N LYS A 153 -3.85 -14.91 -1.91
CA LYS A 153 -4.32 -14.47 -3.22
C LYS A 153 -5.29 -13.28 -3.14
N SER A 154 -5.91 -13.05 -1.98
CA SER A 154 -6.81 -11.91 -1.77
C SER A 154 -6.01 -10.63 -1.50
N VAL A 155 -6.16 -9.62 -2.37
CA VAL A 155 -5.51 -8.31 -2.23
C VAL A 155 -5.89 -7.64 -0.90
N TRP A 156 -7.13 -7.79 -0.46
CA TRP A 156 -7.62 -7.20 0.78
C TRP A 156 -6.95 -7.81 2.01
N ASN A 157 -6.77 -9.13 1.98
CA ASN A 157 -6.16 -9.87 3.08
C ASN A 157 -4.65 -9.58 3.15
N LEU A 158 -3.99 -9.39 2.01
CA LEU A 158 -2.61 -8.91 1.94
C LEU A 158 -2.45 -7.51 2.54
N LEU A 159 -3.41 -6.60 2.28
CA LEU A 159 -3.46 -5.28 2.90
C LEU A 159 -3.62 -5.39 4.42
N ASP A 160 -4.53 -6.24 4.89
CA ASP A 160 -4.79 -6.47 6.31
C ASP A 160 -3.51 -6.99 7.03
N ILE A 161 -2.80 -7.98 6.48
CA ILE A 161 -1.49 -8.42 6.99
C ILE A 161 -0.47 -7.28 6.98
N SER A 162 -0.42 -6.47 5.93
CA SER A 162 0.58 -5.40 5.79
C SER A 162 0.42 -4.33 6.88
N VAL A 163 -0.84 -3.96 7.19
CA VAL A 163 -1.16 -3.02 8.28
C VAL A 163 -0.78 -3.62 9.64
N LEU A 164 -1.11 -4.89 9.89
CA LEU A 164 -0.72 -5.57 11.12
C LEU A 164 0.81 -5.64 11.27
N LEU A 165 1.54 -6.00 10.21
CA LEU A 165 3.00 -6.05 10.23
C LEU A 165 3.61 -4.69 10.61
N MET A 166 3.16 -3.60 9.98
CA MET A 166 3.63 -2.25 10.28
C MET A 166 3.29 -1.82 11.71
N SER A 167 2.12 -2.20 12.23
CA SER A 167 1.72 -1.90 13.61
C SER A 167 2.60 -2.62 14.66
N TYR A 168 3.01 -3.86 14.40
CA TYR A 168 3.95 -4.57 15.27
C TYR A 168 5.37 -4.01 15.19
N LEU A 169 5.84 -3.63 13.99
CA LEU A 169 7.11 -2.92 13.83
C LEU A 169 7.12 -1.59 14.58
N SER A 170 6.00 -0.86 14.59
CA SER A 170 5.81 0.34 15.39
C SER A 170 5.96 0.06 16.89
N LEU A 171 5.39 -1.02 17.41
CA LEU A 171 5.54 -1.42 18.82
C LEU A 171 7.03 -1.65 19.16
N ILE A 172 7.72 -2.44 18.34
CA ILE A 172 9.15 -2.76 18.52
C ILE A 172 9.99 -1.49 18.54
N TYR A 173 9.75 -0.58 17.59
CA TYR A 173 10.44 0.70 17.53
C TYR A 173 10.20 1.55 18.79
N ASN A 174 8.94 1.70 19.24
CA ASN A 174 8.62 2.51 20.40
C ASN A 174 9.28 2.00 21.70
N MET A 175 9.44 0.68 21.83
CA MET A 175 10.22 0.07 22.92
C MET A 175 11.73 0.30 22.77
N PHE A 176 12.26 0.17 21.55
CA PHE A 176 13.67 0.41 21.23
C PHE A 176 14.06 1.87 21.49
N HIS A 177 13.27 2.83 21.00
CA HIS A 177 13.48 4.27 21.16
C HIS A 177 13.67 4.65 22.63
N HIS A 178 12.75 4.20 23.49
CA HIS A 178 12.80 4.49 24.92
C HIS A 178 14.08 3.95 25.57
N LYS A 179 14.41 2.68 25.32
CA LYS A 179 15.61 2.05 25.91
C LYS A 179 16.91 2.67 25.38
N TYR A 180 16.98 2.93 24.08
CA TYR A 180 18.19 3.44 23.44
C TYR A 180 18.50 4.87 23.88
N LEU A 181 17.49 5.74 23.92
CA LEU A 181 17.70 7.14 24.27
C LEU A 181 17.99 7.34 25.76
N ASN A 182 17.30 6.62 26.65
CA ASN A 182 17.62 6.64 28.08
C ASN A 182 19.07 6.20 28.33
N GLY A 183 19.53 5.17 27.62
CA GLY A 183 20.91 4.71 27.72
C GLY A 183 21.95 5.72 27.20
N ILE A 184 21.63 6.54 26.19
CA ILE A 184 22.49 7.65 25.75
C ILE A 184 22.46 8.79 26.77
N LEU A 185 21.28 9.13 27.30
CA LEU A 185 21.12 10.22 28.24
C LEU A 185 21.88 9.96 29.55
N GLU A 186 21.84 8.73 30.06
CA GLU A 186 22.63 8.33 31.24
C GLU A 186 24.13 8.49 30.99
N LYS A 187 24.64 7.98 29.87
CA LYS A 187 26.06 8.12 29.50
C LYS A 187 26.49 9.57 29.27
N SER A 188 25.58 10.39 28.74
CA SER A 188 25.82 11.82 28.55
C SER A 188 25.90 12.58 29.88
N LYS A 189 25.20 12.14 30.92
CA LYS A 189 25.32 12.71 32.28
C LYS A 189 26.65 12.35 32.93
N GLU A 190 27.17 11.15 32.68
CA GLU A 190 28.48 10.72 33.20
C GLU A 190 29.64 11.47 32.54
N ASN A 191 29.57 11.71 31.22
CA ASN A 191 30.61 12.39 30.44
C ASN A 191 30.03 13.54 29.59
N PRO A 192 29.87 14.75 30.15
CA PRO A 192 29.22 15.88 29.47
C PRO A 192 30.06 16.49 28.34
N ASN A 193 31.39 16.33 28.39
CA ASN A 193 32.32 16.87 27.39
C ASN A 193 32.55 15.93 26.19
N HIS A 194 31.90 14.76 26.18
CA HIS A 194 31.99 13.82 25.07
C HIS A 194 30.79 14.00 24.12
N PHE A 195 31.07 14.07 22.82
CA PHE A 195 30.02 14.10 21.80
C PHE A 195 29.39 12.71 21.64
N TRP A 196 28.08 12.62 21.87
CA TRP A 196 27.30 11.40 21.70
C TRP A 196 26.49 11.48 20.41
N SER A 197 26.87 10.72 19.39
CA SER A 197 26.16 10.67 18.11
C SER A 197 24.75 10.07 18.27
N ILE A 198 23.71 10.79 17.84
CA ILE A 198 22.32 10.30 17.81
C ILE A 198 21.88 9.78 16.44
N ASP A 199 22.80 9.71 15.47
CA ASP A 199 22.58 9.20 14.11
C ASP A 199 21.74 7.95 14.00
N LYS A 200 22.05 6.95 14.83
CA LYS A 200 21.35 5.66 14.78
C LYS A 200 19.88 5.79 15.14
N ILE A 201 19.56 6.54 16.19
CA ILE A 201 18.17 6.75 16.58
C ILE A 201 17.45 7.63 15.57
N CYS A 202 18.10 8.66 15.01
CA CYS A 202 17.52 9.48 13.94
C CYS A 202 17.16 8.65 12.71
N PHE A 203 18.02 7.72 12.30
CA PHE A 203 17.74 6.83 11.17
C PHE A 203 16.55 5.91 11.43
N TRP A 204 16.50 5.27 12.60
CA TRP A 204 15.35 4.44 12.97
C TRP A 204 14.06 5.24 13.11
N ASN A 205 14.15 6.49 13.59
CA ASN A 205 13.02 7.41 13.69
C ASN A 205 12.47 7.79 12.30
N LEU A 206 13.35 8.09 11.35
CA LEU A 206 12.94 8.37 9.97
C LEU A 206 12.21 7.17 9.36
N LEU A 207 12.79 5.97 9.49
CA LEU A 207 12.15 4.75 9.00
C LEU A 207 10.79 4.50 9.66
N TYR A 208 10.69 4.77 10.97
CA TYR A 208 9.43 4.66 11.70
C TYR A 208 8.35 5.62 11.19
N ILE A 209 8.72 6.89 10.94
CA ILE A 209 7.80 7.90 10.40
C ILE A 209 7.32 7.49 9.01
N ASP A 210 8.22 7.06 8.13
CA ASP A 210 7.89 6.60 6.78
C ASP A 210 6.96 5.37 6.82
N MET A 211 7.28 4.38 7.67
CA MET A 211 6.45 3.19 7.87
C MET A 211 5.06 3.54 8.39
N MET A 212 4.95 4.47 9.35
CA MET A 212 3.66 4.89 9.88
C MET A 212 2.85 5.67 8.84
N GLY A 213 3.49 6.50 8.01
CA GLY A 213 2.86 7.18 6.88
C GLY A 213 2.24 6.19 5.88
N ILE A 214 2.99 5.15 5.51
CA ILE A 214 2.50 4.06 4.65
C ILE A 214 1.36 3.31 5.33
N CYS A 215 1.47 3.01 6.63
CA CYS A 215 0.44 2.32 7.39
C CYS A 215 -0.90 3.08 7.36
N VAL A 216 -0.87 4.38 7.66
CA VAL A 216 -2.06 5.24 7.62
C VAL A 216 -2.66 5.30 6.21
N PHE A 217 -1.81 5.41 5.18
CA PHE A 217 -2.27 5.36 3.79
C PHE A 217 -2.98 4.05 3.43
N LEU A 218 -2.44 2.89 3.86
CA LEU A 218 -3.09 1.60 3.65
C LEU A 218 -4.43 1.49 4.40
N VAL A 219 -4.52 2.04 5.62
CA VAL A 219 -5.78 2.11 6.37
C VAL A 219 -6.83 2.94 5.62
N TRP A 220 -6.45 4.05 4.99
CA TRP A 220 -7.36 4.82 4.12
C TRP A 220 -7.82 4.00 2.90
N ILE A 221 -6.92 3.24 2.26
CA ILE A 221 -7.31 2.34 1.16
C ILE A 221 -8.31 1.28 1.65
N LYS A 222 -8.15 0.76 2.87
CA LYS A 222 -9.07 -0.24 3.45
C LYS A 222 -10.53 0.24 3.48
N ILE A 223 -10.77 1.55 3.55
CA ILE A 223 -12.12 2.11 3.49
C ILE A 223 -12.84 1.73 2.18
N PHE A 224 -12.12 1.59 1.05
CA PHE A 224 -12.72 1.15 -0.22
C PHE A 224 -13.35 -0.25 -0.15
N LYS A 225 -12.82 -1.15 0.71
CA LYS A 225 -13.41 -2.49 0.97
C LYS A 225 -14.84 -2.40 1.50
N TYR A 226 -15.13 -1.35 2.29
CA TYR A 226 -16.44 -1.15 2.91
C TYR A 226 -17.35 -0.25 2.08
N ILE A 227 -16.79 0.68 1.30
CA ILE A 227 -17.56 1.56 0.39
C ILE A 227 -18.13 0.79 -0.81
N SER A 228 -17.56 -0.37 -1.18
CA SER A 228 -18.06 -1.22 -2.28
C SER A 228 -19.47 -1.80 -2.04
N ILE A 229 -20.11 -1.46 -0.92
CA ILE A 229 -21.53 -1.71 -0.64
C ILE A 229 -22.41 -0.92 -1.63
N ASN A 230 -22.00 0.26 -2.14
CA ASN A 230 -22.81 0.98 -3.12
C ASN A 230 -22.74 0.34 -4.53
N LYS A 231 -23.88 0.19 -5.23
CA LYS A 231 -23.98 -0.32 -6.63
C LYS A 231 -22.99 0.40 -7.57
N THR A 232 -22.87 1.72 -7.48
CA THR A 232 -21.97 2.51 -8.34
C THR A 232 -20.48 2.23 -8.07
N MET A 233 -20.12 2.01 -6.80
CA MET A 233 -18.74 1.70 -6.40
C MET A 233 -18.36 0.26 -6.72
N LEU A 234 -19.33 -0.66 -6.66
CA LEU A 234 -19.17 -2.02 -7.14
C LEU A 234 -18.91 -2.06 -8.66
N GLN A 235 -19.63 -1.26 -9.45
CA GLN A 235 -19.36 -1.11 -10.89
C GLN A 235 -17.93 -0.64 -11.16
N PHE A 236 -17.46 0.39 -10.44
CA PHE A 236 -16.10 0.91 -10.58
C PHE A 236 -15.03 -0.14 -10.25
N SER A 237 -15.13 -0.79 -9.09
CA SER A 237 -14.18 -1.81 -8.64
C SER A 237 -14.15 -3.03 -9.57
N THR A 238 -15.32 -3.46 -10.06
CA THR A 238 -15.45 -4.58 -11.01
C THR A 238 -14.84 -4.23 -12.37
N THR A 239 -15.05 -3.00 -12.85
CA THR A 239 -14.43 -2.50 -14.09
C THR A 239 -12.92 -2.54 -14.00
N LEU A 240 -12.35 -2.00 -12.91
CA LEU A 240 -10.90 -2.03 -12.68
C LEU A 240 -10.36 -3.45 -12.62
N LYS A 241 -11.05 -4.36 -11.92
CA LYS A 241 -10.63 -5.76 -11.81
C LYS A 241 -10.63 -6.47 -13.16
N ARG A 242 -11.64 -6.21 -14.00
CA ARG A 242 -11.77 -6.83 -15.33
C ARG A 242 -10.73 -6.28 -16.29
N CYS A 243 -10.52 -4.96 -16.32
CA CYS A 243 -9.54 -4.35 -17.22
C CYS A 243 -8.09 -4.54 -16.74
N ALA A 244 -7.85 -4.92 -15.48
CA ALA A 244 -6.50 -5.03 -14.91
C ALA A 244 -5.55 -5.91 -15.72
N LYS A 245 -6.03 -7.01 -16.31
CA LYS A 245 -5.19 -7.90 -17.13
C LYS A 245 -4.76 -7.22 -18.43
N ASP A 246 -5.69 -6.58 -19.12
CA ASP A 246 -5.43 -5.89 -20.39
C ASP A 246 -4.58 -4.63 -20.15
N LEU A 247 -4.85 -3.92 -19.05
CA LEU A 247 -4.07 -2.78 -18.59
C LEU A 247 -2.64 -3.17 -18.24
N CYS A 248 -2.44 -4.33 -17.59
CA CYS A 248 -1.12 -4.83 -17.27
C CYS A 248 -0.33 -5.17 -18.55
N GLY A 249 -0.97 -5.82 -19.53
CA GLY A 249 -0.35 -6.08 -20.83
C GLY A 249 0.04 -4.79 -21.57
N PHE A 250 -0.84 -3.80 -21.57
CA PHE A 250 -0.52 -2.48 -22.13
C PHE A 250 0.57 -1.74 -21.36
N ALA A 251 0.55 -1.79 -20.02
CA ALA A 251 1.53 -1.13 -19.17
C ALA A 251 2.95 -1.62 -19.47
N VAL A 252 3.14 -2.90 -19.79
CA VAL A 252 4.44 -3.43 -20.22
C VAL A 252 4.91 -2.74 -21.51
N MET A 253 4.05 -2.61 -22.52
CA MET A 253 4.39 -1.90 -23.77
C MET A 253 4.69 -0.41 -23.51
N PHE A 254 3.89 0.23 -22.66
CA PHE A 254 4.11 1.61 -22.21
C PHE A 254 5.49 1.76 -21.56
N PHE A 255 5.83 0.91 -20.60
CA PHE A 255 7.12 1.00 -19.88
C PHE A 255 8.31 0.75 -20.80
N ILE A 256 8.21 -0.11 -21.82
CA ILE A 256 9.28 -0.30 -22.81
C ILE A 256 9.57 1.02 -23.54
N VAL A 257 8.54 1.67 -24.07
CA VAL A 257 8.69 2.96 -24.77
C VAL A 257 9.17 4.04 -23.80
N PHE A 258 8.56 4.12 -22.62
CA PHE A 258 8.88 5.11 -21.60
C PHE A 258 10.34 5.00 -21.12
N LEU A 259 10.83 3.79 -20.83
CA LEU A 259 12.23 3.57 -20.43
C LEU A 259 13.20 3.80 -21.60
N ALA A 260 12.80 3.50 -22.84
CA ALA A 260 13.61 3.83 -24.01
C ALA A 260 13.80 5.33 -24.16
N TYR A 261 12.74 6.13 -23.95
CA TYR A 261 12.86 7.60 -23.89
C TYR A 261 13.71 8.06 -22.71
N ALA A 262 13.58 7.44 -21.52
CA ALA A 262 14.39 7.80 -20.36
C ALA A 262 15.89 7.60 -20.64
N GLN A 263 16.22 6.47 -21.26
CA GLN A 263 17.59 6.15 -21.67
C GLN A 263 18.09 7.08 -22.78
N LEU A 264 17.25 7.39 -23.77
CA LEU A 264 17.59 8.31 -24.85
C LEU A 264 17.86 9.72 -24.31
N GLY A 265 17.00 10.23 -23.43
CA GLY A 265 17.16 11.53 -22.79
C GLY A 265 18.44 11.61 -21.95
N LEU A 266 18.74 10.57 -21.17
CA LEU A 266 20.02 10.45 -20.43
C LEU A 266 21.23 10.53 -21.37
N LEU A 267 21.18 9.86 -22.53
CA LEU A 267 22.31 9.85 -23.47
C LEU A 267 22.48 11.15 -24.25
N ILE A 268 21.40 11.82 -24.63
CA ILE A 268 21.45 13.08 -25.40
C ILE A 268 21.73 14.27 -24.47
N PHE A 269 21.02 14.36 -23.34
CA PHE A 269 20.99 15.55 -22.49
C PHE A 269 21.77 15.40 -21.18
N GLY A 270 22.21 14.19 -20.80
CA GLY A 270 22.72 13.94 -19.44
C GLY A 270 23.98 14.71 -19.04
N THR A 271 24.75 15.24 -20.00
CA THR A 271 25.91 16.12 -19.71
C THR A 271 25.54 17.58 -19.51
N SER A 272 24.44 18.03 -20.11
CA SER A 272 24.08 19.44 -20.23
C SER A 272 22.87 19.82 -19.38
N HIS A 273 21.95 18.88 -19.15
CA HIS A 273 20.69 19.10 -18.46
C HIS A 273 20.66 18.39 -17.10
N PRO A 274 20.41 19.11 -15.98
CA PRO A 274 20.41 18.53 -14.64
C PRO A 274 19.37 17.39 -14.47
N ASP A 275 18.18 17.58 -15.03
CA ASP A 275 17.08 16.61 -14.95
C ASP A 275 17.28 15.31 -15.76
N PHE A 276 18.34 15.23 -16.56
CA PHE A 276 18.72 14.02 -17.30
C PHE A 276 20.07 13.45 -16.83
N ARG A 277 20.62 13.92 -15.71
CA ARG A 277 21.97 13.53 -15.25
C ARG A 277 22.07 12.07 -14.83
N GLU A 278 21.00 11.52 -14.26
CA GLU A 278 20.93 10.12 -13.81
C GLU A 278 19.71 9.44 -14.40
N PHE A 279 19.80 8.14 -14.63
CA PHE A 279 18.69 7.36 -15.19
C PHE A 279 17.41 7.45 -14.33
N GLY A 280 17.55 7.39 -13.00
CA GLY A 280 16.41 7.50 -12.09
C GLY A 280 15.77 8.89 -12.10
N ILE A 281 16.58 9.95 -12.18
CA ILE A 281 16.09 11.33 -12.29
C ILE A 281 15.39 11.50 -13.64
N SER A 282 15.97 10.97 -14.73
CA SER A 282 15.38 11.02 -16.08
C SER A 282 13.99 10.38 -16.14
N ILE A 283 13.77 9.28 -15.43
CA ILE A 283 12.45 8.64 -15.28
C ILE A 283 11.45 9.60 -14.61
N ILE A 284 11.86 10.26 -13.52
CA ILE A 284 11.00 11.23 -12.80
C ILE A 284 10.70 12.42 -13.70
N THR A 285 11.70 12.94 -14.42
CA THR A 285 11.56 14.04 -15.38
C THR A 285 10.57 13.71 -16.47
N LEU A 286 10.62 12.49 -17.02
CA LEU A 286 9.62 12.05 -18.00
C LEU A 286 8.22 11.94 -17.39
N MET A 287 8.10 11.50 -16.14
CA MET A 287 6.79 11.49 -15.47
C MET A 287 6.26 12.91 -15.22
N ARG A 288 7.12 13.88 -14.91
CA ARG A 288 6.75 15.31 -14.83
C ARG A 288 6.29 15.84 -16.19
N MET A 289 7.03 15.51 -17.25
CA MET A 289 6.66 15.88 -18.63
C MET A 289 5.31 15.28 -19.05
N PHE A 290 5.02 14.04 -18.65
CA PHE A 290 3.71 13.41 -18.87
C PHE A 290 2.56 14.16 -18.18
N LEU A 291 2.80 14.76 -17.01
CA LEU A 291 1.84 15.60 -16.30
C LEU A 291 1.74 17.04 -16.86
N GLY A 292 2.58 17.39 -17.84
CA GLY A 292 2.64 18.72 -18.45
C GLY A 292 3.60 19.70 -17.75
N ASP A 293 4.41 19.22 -16.80
CA ASP A 293 5.46 20.01 -16.13
C ASP A 293 6.80 19.74 -16.83
N PHE A 294 7.24 20.66 -17.69
CA PHE A 294 8.50 20.55 -18.43
C PHE A 294 9.11 21.92 -18.72
N GLU A 295 10.43 22.02 -18.57
CA GLU A 295 11.21 23.20 -18.95
C GLU A 295 11.79 22.98 -20.36
N TYR A 296 11.00 23.32 -21.39
CA TYR A 296 11.39 23.12 -22.78
C TYR A 296 12.64 23.93 -23.17
N GLU A 297 12.81 25.13 -22.62
CA GLU A 297 13.95 26.01 -22.89
C GLU A 297 15.29 25.31 -22.61
N LEU A 298 15.40 24.60 -21.48
CA LEU A 298 16.62 23.86 -21.12
C LEU A 298 16.88 22.67 -22.04
N ILE A 299 15.84 22.03 -22.58
CA ILE A 299 15.96 20.92 -23.53
C ILE A 299 16.48 21.43 -24.88
N GLU A 300 15.96 22.57 -25.34
CA GLU A 300 16.40 23.22 -26.58
C GLU A 300 17.83 23.75 -26.46
N GLU A 301 18.19 24.37 -25.34
CA GLU A 301 19.55 24.84 -25.06
C GLU A 301 20.57 23.70 -25.02
N ALA A 302 20.19 22.54 -24.50
CA ALA A 302 21.06 21.37 -24.47
C ALA A 302 21.35 20.83 -25.88
N ASN A 303 20.35 20.83 -26.78
CA ASN A 303 20.55 20.52 -28.19
C ASN A 303 19.44 21.12 -29.06
N HIS A 304 19.76 22.16 -29.83
CA HIS A 304 18.79 22.88 -30.66
C HIS A 304 18.09 22.03 -31.73
N ILE A 305 18.67 20.90 -32.15
CA ILE A 305 18.08 20.03 -33.19
C ILE A 305 17.40 18.81 -32.57
N LEU A 306 18.12 18.06 -31.72
CA LEU A 306 17.59 16.83 -31.12
C LEU A 306 16.60 17.11 -30.00
N GLY A 307 16.69 18.25 -29.31
CA GLY A 307 15.78 18.68 -28.25
C GLY A 307 14.32 18.76 -28.73
N PRO A 308 14.01 19.61 -29.72
CA PRO A 308 12.66 19.72 -30.27
C PRO A 308 12.13 18.40 -30.85
N ILE A 309 12.97 17.62 -31.55
CA ILE A 309 12.58 16.33 -32.12
C ILE A 309 12.20 15.34 -31.02
N TYR A 310 13.05 15.23 -29.99
CA TYR A 310 12.82 14.36 -28.83
C TYR A 310 11.53 14.72 -28.10
N PHE A 311 11.35 16.02 -27.82
CA PHE A 311 10.18 16.51 -27.10
C PHE A 311 8.89 16.26 -27.91
N LEU A 312 8.88 16.64 -29.19
CA LEU A 312 7.72 16.47 -30.06
C LEU A 312 7.36 14.98 -30.25
N SER A 313 8.36 14.12 -30.44
CA SER A 313 8.11 12.69 -30.58
C SER A 313 7.61 12.07 -29.28
N TYR A 314 8.14 12.48 -28.12
CA TYR A 314 7.65 12.04 -26.82
C TYR A 314 6.19 12.41 -26.60
N VAL A 315 5.81 13.68 -26.85
CA VAL A 315 4.43 14.14 -26.70
C VAL A 315 3.50 13.38 -27.67
N LEU A 316 3.91 13.17 -28.92
CA LEU A 316 3.10 12.44 -29.89
C LEU A 316 2.88 10.98 -29.48
N PHE A 317 3.95 10.25 -29.18
CA PHE A 317 3.85 8.82 -28.87
C PHE A 317 3.29 8.56 -27.47
N VAL A 318 3.80 9.23 -26.44
CA VAL A 318 3.46 8.91 -25.06
C VAL A 318 2.17 9.59 -24.61
N PHE A 319 1.98 10.86 -24.96
CA PHE A 319 0.76 11.56 -24.59
C PHE A 319 -0.38 11.21 -25.55
N PHE A 320 -0.26 11.47 -26.84
CA PHE A 320 -1.41 11.27 -27.75
C PHE A 320 -1.73 9.82 -28.05
N ILE A 321 -0.75 8.95 -28.28
CA ILE A 321 -1.04 7.55 -28.64
C ILE A 321 -1.29 6.72 -27.37
N LEU A 322 -0.34 6.69 -26.44
CA LEU A 322 -0.42 5.77 -25.29
C LEU A 322 -1.52 6.17 -24.28
N LEU A 323 -1.73 7.46 -23.98
CA LEU A 323 -2.82 7.88 -23.07
C LEU A 323 -4.20 7.54 -23.64
N ASN A 324 -4.41 7.81 -24.94
CA ASN A 324 -5.69 7.52 -25.57
C ASN A 324 -5.96 6.01 -25.65
N MET A 325 -4.92 5.19 -25.81
CA MET A 325 -5.07 3.74 -25.74
C MET A 325 -5.44 3.26 -24.33
N PHE A 326 -4.83 3.82 -23.29
CA PHE A 326 -5.19 3.56 -21.90
C PHE A 326 -6.67 3.88 -21.62
N LEU A 327 -7.13 5.06 -22.06
CA LEU A 327 -8.52 5.49 -21.92
C LEU A 327 -9.49 4.59 -22.71
N ALA A 328 -9.10 4.15 -23.90
CA ALA A 328 -9.92 3.26 -24.72
C ALA A 328 -10.18 1.91 -24.03
N ILE A 329 -9.15 1.28 -23.45
CA ILE A 329 -9.27 0.00 -22.73
C ILE A 329 -10.24 0.13 -21.54
N ILE A 330 -10.10 1.21 -20.77
CA ILE A 330 -10.95 1.46 -19.61
C ILE A 330 -12.39 1.73 -20.04
N ASN A 331 -12.60 2.54 -21.07
CA ASN A 331 -13.93 2.90 -21.55
C ASN A 331 -14.69 1.71 -22.13
N ASP A 332 -14.00 0.84 -22.88
CA ASP A 332 -14.57 -0.39 -23.42
C ASP A 332 -15.02 -1.33 -22.28
N THR A 333 -14.13 -1.57 -21.31
CA THR A 333 -14.46 -2.41 -20.15
C THR A 333 -15.59 -1.79 -19.31
N TYR A 334 -15.58 -0.47 -19.12
CA TYR A 334 -16.63 0.23 -18.38
C TYR A 334 -18.00 0.09 -19.05
N GLY A 335 -18.07 0.20 -20.38
CA GLY A 335 -19.28 -0.05 -21.16
C GLY A 335 -19.86 -1.43 -20.88
N THR A 336 -19.03 -2.48 -21.01
CA THR A 336 -19.46 -3.88 -20.75
C THR A 336 -19.97 -4.10 -19.34
N VAL A 337 -19.28 -3.59 -18.31
CA VAL A 337 -19.68 -3.77 -16.91
C VAL A 337 -20.96 -2.98 -16.58
N LYS A 338 -21.11 -1.79 -17.15
CA LYS A 338 -22.33 -0.99 -16.98
C LYS A 338 -23.55 -1.71 -17.54
N ASP A 339 -23.43 -2.31 -18.72
CA ASP A 339 -24.53 -3.05 -19.35
C ASP A 339 -24.87 -4.33 -18.56
N GLU A 340 -23.88 -5.06 -18.07
CA GLU A 340 -24.07 -6.24 -17.22
C GLU A 340 -24.73 -5.91 -15.86
N VAL A 341 -24.32 -4.82 -15.21
CA VAL A 341 -24.89 -4.43 -13.91
C VAL A 341 -26.32 -3.88 -14.05
N ASN A 342 -26.65 -3.27 -15.19
CA ASN A 342 -28.01 -2.81 -15.46
C ASN A 342 -28.96 -3.96 -15.87
N GLN A 343 -28.44 -5.04 -16.43
CA GLN A 343 -29.23 -6.22 -16.85
C GLN A 343 -29.31 -7.31 -15.76
N GLY A 344 -28.33 -7.38 -14.86
CA GLY A 344 -28.28 -8.37 -13.79
C GLY A 344 -28.98 -7.90 -12.50
N TYR A 345 -29.89 -8.73 -11.97
CA TYR A 345 -30.50 -8.52 -10.65
C TYR A 345 -29.44 -8.21 -9.58
N SER A 346 -29.63 -7.09 -8.88
CA SER A 346 -28.78 -6.62 -7.80
C SER A 346 -28.52 -7.74 -6.77
N LYS A 347 -27.33 -8.36 -6.83
CA LYS A 347 -26.84 -9.33 -5.83
C LYS A 347 -26.44 -8.66 -4.50
N PHE A 348 -26.81 -7.39 -4.33
CA PHE A 348 -26.59 -6.60 -3.13
C PHE A 348 -27.32 -7.19 -1.90
N GLY A 349 -28.59 -7.59 -2.07
CA GLY A 349 -29.40 -8.18 -0.99
C GLY A 349 -28.75 -9.43 -0.36
N PRO A 350 -28.33 -10.45 -1.13
CA PRO A 350 -27.63 -11.62 -0.62
C PRO A 350 -26.28 -11.30 0.06
N TYR A 351 -25.55 -10.29 -0.42
CA TYR A 351 -24.26 -9.87 0.14
C TYR A 351 -24.43 -9.16 1.50
N LEU A 352 -25.40 -8.23 1.59
CA LEU A 352 -25.75 -7.54 2.82
C LEU A 352 -26.32 -8.50 3.87
N ALA A 353 -27.15 -9.46 3.44
CA ALA A 353 -27.69 -10.50 4.30
C ALA A 353 -26.59 -11.37 4.93
N LYS A 354 -25.53 -11.71 4.19
CA LYS A 354 -24.37 -12.47 4.72
C LYS A 354 -23.54 -11.67 5.73
N ILE A 355 -23.34 -10.36 5.52
CA ILE A 355 -22.62 -9.50 6.46
C ILE A 355 -23.41 -9.36 7.77
N LEU A 356 -24.72 -9.10 7.66
CA LEU A 356 -25.63 -9.06 8.81
C LEU A 356 -25.66 -10.42 9.54
N GLN A 357 -25.64 -11.54 8.80
CA GLN A 357 -25.59 -12.88 9.38
C GLN A 357 -24.27 -13.14 10.11
N LYS A 358 -23.11 -12.71 9.58
CA LYS A 358 -21.81 -12.78 10.27
C LYS A 358 -21.81 -11.99 11.59
N CYS A 359 -22.41 -10.79 11.63
CA CYS A 359 -22.53 -10.01 12.85
C CYS A 359 -23.47 -10.67 13.90
N PHE A 360 -24.53 -11.36 13.46
CA PHE A 360 -25.46 -12.05 14.36
C PHE A 360 -24.90 -13.35 14.94
N TRP A 361 -24.02 -14.05 14.23
CA TRP A 361 -23.40 -15.31 14.70
C TRP A 361 -22.46 -15.12 15.90
N TRP A 362 -21.99 -13.91 16.16
CA TRP A 362 -21.20 -13.62 17.37
C TRP A 362 -22.05 -13.51 18.66
N ARG A 363 -23.38 -13.35 18.52
CA ARG A 363 -24.31 -13.17 19.66
C ARG A 363 -24.99 -14.45 20.13
N LYS A 364 -24.81 -15.59 19.46
CA LYS A 364 -25.47 -16.86 19.81
C LYS A 364 -24.42 -17.97 20.03
N LYS A 365 -23.80 -17.95 21.21
CA LYS A 365 -22.97 -19.03 21.75
C LYS A 365 -23.58 -19.40 23.10
N ASP A 366 -24.44 -20.42 23.16
CA ASP A 366 -24.22 -21.77 23.75
C ASP A 366 -25.63 -22.41 24.00
N PRO A 367 -25.81 -23.63 24.55
CA PRO A 367 -25.05 -24.91 24.49
C PRO A 367 -25.98 -26.14 24.24
N GLU A 368 -25.64 -27.07 23.35
CA GLU A 368 -26.14 -28.46 23.47
C GLU A 368 -25.03 -29.45 23.10
N HIS A 369 -24.25 -29.83 24.10
CA HIS A 369 -23.38 -31.01 24.10
C HIS A 369 -23.89 -31.93 25.20
N ASN A 370 -24.87 -32.77 24.86
CA ASN A 370 -25.15 -34.07 25.49
C ASN A 370 -26.48 -34.57 24.95
N ILE A 371 -26.44 -35.60 24.11
CA ILE A 371 -27.35 -36.76 24.04
C ILE A 371 -26.88 -37.58 22.82
N LEU A 372 -26.80 -38.90 22.99
CA LEU A 372 -26.32 -39.93 22.04
C LEU A 372 -24.85 -40.37 22.17
N LYS A 373 -24.43 -40.67 23.41
CA LYS A 373 -23.80 -41.96 23.69
C LYS A 373 -24.85 -42.82 24.39
N HIS A 374 -24.85 -44.13 24.12
CA HIS A 374 -25.97 -45.09 24.23
C HIS A 374 -26.91 -44.90 23.04
N THR A 375 -26.94 -45.78 22.04
CA THR A 375 -27.21 -47.22 22.20
C THR A 375 -26.75 -48.01 20.96
N ASN A 376 -26.19 -49.18 21.25
CA ASN A 376 -26.28 -50.43 20.49
C ASN A 376 -25.37 -50.66 19.27
N ASP A 377 -24.24 -51.30 19.57
CA ASP A 377 -23.86 -52.58 18.94
C ASP A 377 -25.08 -53.46 18.66
N SER A 378 -25.23 -53.94 17.42
CA SER A 378 -25.70 -55.29 17.09
C SER A 378 -25.60 -55.56 15.58
N LYS A 379 -24.82 -56.60 15.28
CA LYS A 379 -24.62 -57.34 14.03
C LYS A 379 -25.89 -57.57 13.19
N GLY A 380 -25.71 -57.70 11.86
CA GLY A 380 -26.42 -58.73 11.09
C GLY A 380 -26.89 -58.38 9.67
N GLN A 381 -26.24 -59.00 8.69
CA GLN A 381 -26.80 -59.64 7.47
C GLN A 381 -27.47 -58.81 6.34
N LEU A 382 -26.89 -58.97 5.14
CA LEU A 382 -27.59 -58.92 3.84
C LEU A 382 -28.64 -60.05 3.74
N PRO A 383 -29.71 -59.84 2.95
CA PRO A 383 -29.91 -60.75 1.82
C PRO A 383 -30.46 -60.09 0.52
N LEU A 384 -30.18 -60.75 -0.60
CA LEU A 384 -30.80 -60.60 -1.91
C LEU A 384 -32.17 -61.33 -1.95
N LYS A 385 -33.18 -60.78 -2.64
CA LYS A 385 -34.22 -61.55 -3.37
C LYS A 385 -35.11 -60.70 -4.29
N ASP A 386 -34.98 -60.95 -5.60
CA ASP A 386 -35.98 -61.26 -6.63
C ASP A 386 -37.39 -60.61 -6.69
N SER A 387 -37.60 -59.89 -7.80
CA SER A 387 -38.68 -59.95 -8.81
C SER A 387 -40.18 -60.03 -8.43
N ASN A 388 -40.96 -59.03 -8.90
CA ASN A 388 -42.09 -59.11 -9.88
C ASN A 388 -43.37 -58.30 -9.54
N GLY A 389 -43.81 -57.52 -10.56
CA GLY A 389 -45.18 -57.01 -10.80
C GLY A 389 -45.45 -55.60 -10.25
N HIS A 390 -46.07 -54.64 -10.94
CA HIS A 390 -46.82 -54.61 -12.19
C HIS A 390 -46.84 -53.16 -12.76
N SER A 391 -46.72 -53.06 -14.09
CA SER A 391 -47.24 -52.05 -15.04
C SER A 391 -47.89 -50.74 -14.56
N SER A 392 -47.48 -49.61 -15.14
CA SER A 392 -48.28 -48.89 -16.16
C SER A 392 -47.46 -47.77 -16.82
N ASP A 393 -47.70 -47.62 -18.12
CA ASP A 393 -46.97 -46.83 -19.10
C ASP A 393 -47.18 -45.32 -18.97
N THR A 394 -46.16 -44.54 -19.34
CA THR A 394 -46.33 -43.46 -20.33
C THR A 394 -44.97 -43.03 -20.90
N PHE A 395 -44.88 -43.10 -22.22
CA PHE A 395 -43.72 -42.84 -23.08
C PHE A 395 -43.81 -41.46 -23.73
N TYR A 396 -42.65 -40.88 -24.09
CA TYR A 396 -42.27 -40.08 -25.28
C TYR A 396 -41.13 -39.08 -24.92
N PRO A 397 -40.26 -38.64 -25.84
CA PRO A 397 -39.24 -39.42 -26.54
C PRO A 397 -37.83 -38.78 -26.43
N MET A 398 -36.77 -39.56 -26.70
CA MET A 398 -35.44 -39.02 -27.03
C MET A 398 -35.48 -38.34 -28.41
N THR A 399 -34.89 -37.14 -28.51
CA THR A 399 -34.45 -36.59 -29.80
C THR A 399 -33.03 -36.02 -29.71
N ASN A 400 -32.20 -36.58 -30.60
CA ASN A 400 -31.00 -36.13 -31.30
C ASN A 400 -30.12 -34.97 -30.82
N GLU A 401 -28.82 -35.26 -30.94
CA GLU A 401 -27.69 -34.37 -31.17
C GLU A 401 -28.05 -33.13 -32.01
N GLY A 402 -27.82 -31.96 -31.41
CA GLY A 402 -27.80 -30.67 -32.07
C GLY A 402 -26.78 -29.79 -31.35
N SER A 403 -25.87 -29.20 -32.10
CA SER A 403 -24.88 -28.23 -31.66
C SER A 403 -25.54 -27.07 -30.91
N LEU A 404 -25.12 -26.83 -29.66
CA LEU A 404 -25.53 -25.69 -28.84
C LEU A 404 -25.11 -24.35 -29.49
N PRO A 405 -25.92 -23.27 -29.39
CA PRO A 405 -25.54 -21.95 -29.88
C PRO A 405 -24.33 -21.40 -29.08
N GLU A 406 -23.45 -20.64 -29.73
CA GLU A 406 -22.26 -20.03 -29.10
C GLU A 406 -22.60 -19.21 -27.84
N ASP A 407 -23.79 -18.62 -27.78
CA ASP A 407 -24.27 -17.79 -26.67
C ASP A 407 -24.51 -18.59 -25.38
N ASP A 408 -24.99 -19.84 -25.50
CA ASP A 408 -25.17 -20.75 -24.35
C ASP A 408 -23.82 -21.31 -23.86
N THR A 409 -22.84 -21.48 -24.76
CA THR A 409 -21.48 -21.87 -24.36
C THR A 409 -20.74 -20.75 -23.64
N LEU A 410 -20.98 -19.49 -24.02
CA LEU A 410 -20.48 -18.31 -23.31
C LEU A 410 -21.13 -18.16 -21.94
N ARG A 411 -22.45 -18.39 -21.82
CA ARG A 411 -23.15 -18.41 -20.53
C ARG A 411 -22.68 -19.53 -19.62
N LEU A 412 -22.39 -20.72 -20.17
CA LEU A 412 -21.79 -21.82 -19.44
C LEU A 412 -20.37 -21.49 -18.98
N ARG A 413 -19.54 -20.86 -19.82
CA ARG A 413 -18.21 -20.37 -19.44
C ARG A 413 -18.26 -19.28 -18.38
N ILE A 414 -19.19 -18.32 -18.49
CA ILE A 414 -19.40 -17.27 -17.48
C ILE A 414 -19.88 -17.90 -16.17
N SER A 415 -20.77 -18.89 -16.24
CA SER A 415 -21.24 -19.65 -15.07
C SER A 415 -20.11 -20.46 -14.42
N GLU A 416 -19.23 -21.07 -15.21
CA GLU A 416 -18.02 -21.77 -14.75
C GLU A 416 -16.98 -20.81 -14.16
N LEU A 417 -16.75 -19.65 -14.78
CA LEU A 417 -15.82 -18.63 -14.28
C LEU A 417 -16.34 -17.98 -12.99
N ILE A 418 -17.66 -17.79 -12.89
CA ILE A 418 -18.34 -17.37 -11.66
C ILE A 418 -18.24 -18.49 -10.61
N ARG A 419 -18.40 -19.76 -10.99
CA ARG A 419 -18.26 -20.91 -10.09
C ARG A 419 -16.83 -21.07 -9.58
N GLU A 420 -15.82 -20.82 -10.40
CA GLU A 420 -14.40 -20.82 -10.02
C GLU A 420 -14.08 -19.63 -9.09
N TYR A 421 -14.75 -18.48 -9.30
CA TYR A 421 -14.68 -17.33 -8.39
C TYR A 421 -15.36 -17.58 -7.03
N PHE A 422 -16.32 -18.51 -6.97
CA PHE A 422 -17.06 -18.92 -5.77
C PHE A 422 -16.66 -20.29 -5.21
N GLU A 423 -15.70 -21.00 -5.82
CA GLU A 423 -15.21 -22.32 -5.38
C GLU A 423 -14.42 -22.26 -4.07
N ASP A 424 -14.37 -21.07 -3.49
CA ASP A 424 -13.70 -20.82 -2.26
C ASP A 424 -14.44 -21.30 -0.99
N LEU A 425 -15.39 -22.22 -1.12
CA LEU A 425 -16.07 -22.85 0.00
C LEU A 425 -16.12 -24.38 -0.20
N PRO A 426 -15.69 -25.20 0.79
CA PRO A 426 -15.76 -26.64 0.65
C PRO A 426 -17.23 -27.09 0.64
N PHE A 427 -17.64 -27.78 -0.42
CA PHE A 427 -18.94 -28.42 -0.54
C PHE A 427 -18.87 -29.82 0.10
N ASP A 428 -19.28 -29.91 1.38
CA ASP A 428 -19.45 -31.19 2.07
C ASP A 428 -20.79 -31.84 1.64
N GLY A 429 -20.68 -32.98 0.97
CA GLY A 429 -21.78 -33.68 0.26
C GLY A 429 -22.89 -34.26 1.12
N ASN A 430 -22.83 -34.12 2.45
CA ASN A 430 -23.79 -34.75 3.37
C ASN A 430 -24.92 -33.83 3.87
N ARG A 431 -25.29 -32.78 3.12
CA ARG A 431 -26.40 -31.87 3.49
C ARG A 431 -27.77 -32.20 2.90
N LEU A 432 -27.91 -33.19 2.01
CA LEU A 432 -29.21 -33.53 1.43
C LEU A 432 -30.21 -34.14 2.43
N GLN A 433 -29.74 -34.62 3.59
CA GLN A 433 -30.61 -35.20 4.62
C GLN A 433 -31.02 -34.24 5.74
N ARG A 434 -30.45 -33.01 5.79
CA ARG A 434 -30.82 -31.96 6.77
C ARG A 434 -31.78 -30.89 6.24
N VAL A 435 -32.29 -31.05 5.02
CA VAL A 435 -33.18 -30.07 4.36
C VAL A 435 -34.59 -30.02 4.98
N HIS A 436 -35.02 -31.04 5.73
CA HIS A 436 -36.41 -31.14 6.17
C HIS A 436 -36.76 -30.43 7.49
N LEU A 437 -35.80 -29.81 8.20
CA LEU A 437 -36.08 -29.12 9.48
C LEU A 437 -36.00 -27.58 9.42
N ASN A 438 -35.50 -26.98 8.33
CA ASN A 438 -35.30 -25.52 8.21
C ASN A 438 -36.09 -24.86 7.05
N ALA A 439 -37.20 -25.47 6.62
CA ALA A 439 -38.02 -24.93 5.52
C ALA A 439 -38.72 -23.60 5.87
N LYS A 440 -39.13 -23.43 7.13
CA LYS A 440 -39.90 -22.25 7.57
C LYS A 440 -39.05 -20.98 7.70
N GLU A 441 -37.81 -21.12 8.18
CA GLU A 441 -36.87 -19.99 8.36
C GLU A 441 -36.31 -19.49 7.02
N ASN A 442 -36.10 -20.39 6.04
CA ASN A 442 -35.71 -20.01 4.67
C ASN A 442 -36.84 -19.29 3.91
N ASP A 443 -38.10 -19.62 4.18
CA ASP A 443 -39.25 -18.94 3.57
C ASP A 443 -39.44 -17.52 4.11
N ASP A 444 -39.20 -17.30 5.41
CA ASP A 444 -39.29 -15.96 6.00
C ASP A 444 -38.18 -15.04 5.49
N ILE A 445 -36.96 -15.56 5.32
CA ILE A 445 -35.84 -14.83 4.71
C ILE A 445 -36.11 -14.52 3.22
N ARG A 446 -36.70 -15.47 2.48
CA ARG A 446 -37.13 -15.24 1.08
C ARG A 446 -38.21 -14.16 1.01
N ARG A 447 -39.20 -14.17 1.91
CA ARG A 447 -40.24 -13.14 1.96
C ARG A 447 -39.68 -11.76 2.31
N LEU A 448 -38.72 -11.67 3.23
CA LEU A 448 -38.07 -10.40 3.55
C LEU A 448 -37.25 -9.86 2.38
N THR A 449 -36.51 -10.74 1.70
CA THR A 449 -35.70 -10.38 0.53
C THR A 449 -36.58 -9.89 -0.62
N ASN A 450 -37.73 -10.55 -0.85
CA ASN A 450 -38.71 -10.13 -1.85
C ASN A 450 -39.39 -8.79 -1.48
N ARG A 451 -39.57 -8.49 -0.18
CA ARG A 451 -40.12 -7.20 0.26
C ARG A 451 -39.11 -6.06 0.13
N ILE A 452 -37.83 -6.32 0.41
CA ILE A 452 -36.78 -5.31 0.27
C ILE A 452 -36.55 -4.98 -1.20
N THR A 453 -36.53 -5.99 -2.08
CA THR A 453 -36.43 -5.77 -3.53
C THR A 453 -37.63 -5.01 -4.09
N LEU A 454 -38.86 -5.31 -3.66
CA LEU A 454 -40.04 -4.51 -4.00
C LEU A 454 -39.94 -3.05 -3.51
N LEU A 455 -39.38 -2.82 -2.32
CA LEU A 455 -39.17 -1.46 -1.81
C LEU A 455 -38.10 -0.71 -2.60
N GLU A 456 -37.03 -1.39 -3.03
CA GLU A 456 -36.00 -0.81 -3.91
C GLU A 456 -36.58 -0.43 -5.27
N ASP A 457 -37.38 -1.30 -5.90
CA ASP A 457 -38.05 -1.01 -7.18
C ASP A 457 -39.02 0.17 -7.06
N VAL A 458 -39.81 0.23 -5.98
CA VAL A 458 -40.73 1.36 -5.72
C VAL A 458 -39.95 2.66 -5.49
N LEU A 459 -38.79 2.60 -4.83
CA LEU A 459 -37.96 3.78 -4.57
C LEU A 459 -37.28 4.27 -5.86
N GLU A 460 -36.80 3.38 -6.71
CA GLU A 460 -36.24 3.71 -8.03
C GLU A 460 -37.34 4.31 -8.95
N GLN A 461 -38.56 3.77 -8.90
CA GLN A 461 -39.69 4.31 -9.65
C GLN A 461 -40.12 5.70 -9.13
N LEU A 462 -40.12 5.93 -7.81
CA LEU A 462 -40.37 7.24 -7.21
C LEU A 462 -39.30 8.27 -7.60
N ILE A 463 -38.02 7.88 -7.62
CA ILE A 463 -36.92 8.76 -8.05
C ILE A 463 -37.08 9.12 -9.53
N ALA A 464 -37.38 8.13 -10.39
CA ALA A 464 -37.61 8.36 -11.81
C ALA A 464 -38.82 9.29 -12.06
N ASP A 465 -39.92 9.09 -11.35
CA ASP A 465 -41.11 9.95 -11.43
C ASP A 465 -40.82 11.37 -10.93
N MET A 466 -40.02 11.51 -9.86
CA MET A 466 -39.62 12.81 -9.32
C MET A 466 -38.72 13.58 -10.30
N ASP A 467 -37.79 12.91 -10.98
CA ASP A 467 -36.96 13.49 -12.05
C ASP A 467 -37.81 13.93 -13.26
N LEU A 468 -38.86 13.16 -13.59
CA LEU A 468 -39.80 13.48 -14.67
C LEU A 468 -40.66 14.71 -14.31
N ILE A 469 -41.08 14.82 -13.05
CA ILE A 469 -41.80 16.00 -12.52
C ILE A 469 -40.88 17.23 -12.51
N LEU A 470 -39.63 17.10 -12.06
CA LEU A 470 -38.65 18.19 -12.05
C LEU A 470 -38.37 18.72 -13.47
N ARG A 471 -38.17 17.82 -14.45
CA ARG A 471 -38.01 18.21 -15.86
C ARG A 471 -39.25 18.92 -16.43
N ASN A 472 -40.44 18.49 -16.03
CA ASN A 472 -41.69 19.15 -16.45
C ASN A 472 -41.88 20.54 -15.80
N ILE A 473 -41.42 20.71 -14.56
CA ILE A 473 -41.43 22.02 -13.87
C ILE A 473 -40.41 22.97 -14.49
N GLU A 474 -39.18 22.52 -14.76
CA GLU A 474 -38.17 23.31 -15.47
C GLU A 474 -38.62 23.66 -16.90
N GLY A 475 -39.28 22.72 -17.58
CA GLY A 475 -39.89 22.96 -18.89
C GLY A 475 -41.02 24.00 -18.86
N LYS A 476 -41.83 24.03 -17.79
CA LYS A 476 -42.87 25.04 -17.58
C LYS A 476 -42.28 26.40 -17.23
N GLN A 477 -41.26 26.48 -16.37
CA GLN A 477 -40.57 27.73 -16.03
C GLN A 477 -39.88 28.37 -17.25
N LYS A 478 -39.25 27.56 -18.12
CA LYS A 478 -38.69 28.06 -19.39
C LYS A 478 -39.76 28.56 -20.38
N ARG A 479 -40.99 28.05 -20.30
CA ARG A 479 -42.12 28.50 -21.15
C ARG A 479 -42.78 29.78 -20.62
N THR A 480 -42.80 30.00 -19.31
CA THR A 480 -43.30 31.25 -18.70
C THR A 480 -42.29 32.39 -18.85
N SER A 481 -40.99 32.13 -18.74
CA SER A 481 -39.92 33.14 -18.97
C SER A 481 -39.80 33.60 -20.44
N LYS A 482 -40.44 32.93 -21.39
CA LYS A 482 -40.46 33.31 -22.83
C LYS A 482 -41.70 34.11 -23.24
N LYS A 483 -42.64 34.36 -22.30
CA LYS A 483 -43.91 35.07 -22.53
C LYS A 483 -44.02 36.40 -21.78
N GLU A 484 -43.02 36.75 -20.99
CA GLU A 484 -42.70 38.13 -20.56
C GLU A 484 -41.55 38.64 -21.44
#